data_AF-A0A843W5B7-F1
#
_entry.id   AF-A0A843W5B7-F1
#
_cell.length_a   1.000
_cell.length_b   1.000
_cell.length_c   1.000
_cell.angle_alpha   90.00
_cell.angle_beta   90.00
_cell.angle_gamma   90.00
#
_symmetry.space_group_name_H-M   'P 1'
#
loop_
_entity.id
_entity.type
_entity.pdbx_description
1 polymer ?
#
loop_
_entity_poly.entity_id
_entity_poly.type
_entity_poly.pdbx_seq_one_letter_code
_entity_poly.pdbx_strand_id
1 'polypeptide(L)'
;MRRDYWEGLCNIWAAERWQQTSTTMKVNRAANLEANMHTSGSVSFAAHQSKLENELKRPPTFQEVFDKTHKKKGTNQYISDRAREVAKYAGEEEQSQLDPEVWVAASGAPKKSHVYGFGHSMDTSRVLFGASSSASQTSAFTTPGAPSTPSEMMGYIRDEISGLESCLAQTMQMQVSDIV
;
A
#
# COMPACT_ATOMS: atom_id res chain seq x y z
N MET A 1 -13.12 -33.47 19.58
CA MET A 1 -13.14 -32.20 20.32
C MET A 1 -14.08 -32.37 21.51
N ARG A 2 -13.68 -31.93 22.71
CA ARG A 2 -14.47 -32.07 23.93
C ARG A 2 -15.62 -31.03 23.91
N ARG A 3 -16.85 -31.42 24.32
CA ARG A 3 -18.09 -30.64 24.14
C ARG A 3 -18.05 -29.29 24.88
N ASP A 4 -17.46 -29.29 26.06
CA ASP A 4 -17.16 -28.15 26.92
C ASP A 4 -16.36 -27.05 26.21
N TYR A 5 -15.37 -27.42 25.38
CA TYR A 5 -14.63 -26.42 24.60
C TYR A 5 -15.47 -25.81 23.47
N TRP A 6 -16.33 -26.61 22.83
CA TRP A 6 -17.21 -26.12 21.77
C TRP A 6 -18.24 -25.13 22.32
N GLU A 7 -18.89 -25.46 23.43
CA GLU A 7 -19.84 -24.57 24.10
C GLU A 7 -19.17 -23.28 24.60
N GLY A 8 -17.95 -23.38 25.14
CA GLY A 8 -17.15 -22.22 25.52
C GLY A 8 -16.86 -21.27 24.35
N LEU A 9 -16.50 -21.81 23.18
CA LEU A 9 -16.28 -21.02 21.97
C LEU A 9 -17.57 -20.37 21.45
N CYS A 10 -18.67 -21.11 21.44
CA CYS A 10 -19.98 -20.58 21.07
C CYS A 10 -20.39 -19.41 21.95
N ASN A 11 -20.18 -19.50 23.27
CA ASN A 11 -20.46 -18.40 24.20
C ASN A 11 -19.60 -17.17 23.95
N ILE A 12 -18.32 -17.37 23.61
CA ILE A 12 -17.42 -16.26 23.24
C ILE A 12 -17.95 -15.58 21.97
N TRP A 13 -18.26 -16.32 20.90
CA TRP A 13 -18.77 -15.73 19.66
C TRP A 13 -20.16 -15.12 19.81
N ALA A 14 -20.98 -15.66 20.71
CA ALA A 14 -22.29 -15.10 21.05
C ALA A 14 -22.19 -13.85 21.94
N ALA A 15 -21.03 -13.52 22.51
CA ALA A 15 -20.88 -12.30 23.29
C ALA A 15 -21.13 -11.05 22.42
N GLU A 16 -21.82 -10.07 22.99
CA GLU A 16 -22.30 -8.88 22.29
C GLU A 16 -21.19 -8.16 21.50
N ARG A 17 -19.99 -8.02 22.10
CA ARG A 17 -18.84 -7.38 21.44
C ARG A 17 -18.52 -7.98 20.06
N TRP A 18 -18.62 -9.31 19.93
CA TRP A 18 -18.29 -10.03 18.71
C TRP A 18 -19.43 -9.97 17.71
N GLN A 19 -20.68 -9.98 18.17
CA GLN A 19 -21.83 -9.76 17.32
C GLN A 19 -21.83 -8.36 16.70
N GLN A 20 -21.56 -7.33 17.50
CA GLN A 20 -21.42 -5.95 17.03
C GLN A 20 -20.28 -5.83 16.01
N THR A 21 -19.10 -6.36 16.35
CA THR A 21 -17.94 -6.37 15.43
C THR A 21 -18.29 -7.08 14.12
N SER A 22 -18.91 -8.26 14.18
CA SER A 22 -19.32 -9.03 13.00
C SER A 22 -20.31 -8.25 12.13
N THR A 23 -21.29 -7.61 12.75
CA THR A 23 -22.31 -6.80 12.06
C THR A 23 -21.69 -5.58 11.37
N THR A 24 -20.85 -4.83 12.09
CA THR A 24 -20.11 -3.69 11.53
C THR A 24 -19.24 -4.13 10.35
N MET A 25 -18.50 -5.23 10.49
CA MET A 25 -17.66 -5.76 9.40
C MET A 25 -18.49 -6.23 8.21
N LYS A 26 -19.69 -6.78 8.44
CA LYS A 26 -20.64 -7.15 7.38
C LYS A 26 -21.14 -5.91 6.63
N VAL A 27 -21.55 -4.86 7.35
CA VAL A 27 -22.00 -3.59 6.75
C VAL A 27 -20.85 -2.95 5.97
N ASN A 28 -19.64 -2.91 6.52
CA ASN A 28 -18.46 -2.35 5.84
C ASN A 28 -18.14 -3.09 4.54
N ARG A 29 -18.26 -4.43 4.52
CA ARG A 29 -18.09 -5.24 3.30
C ARG A 29 -19.20 -4.97 2.28
N ALA A 30 -20.45 -4.83 2.73
CA ALA A 30 -21.59 -4.56 1.86
C ALA A 30 -21.55 -3.16 1.25
N ALA A 31 -21.07 -2.16 2.00
CA ALA A 31 -20.95 -0.77 1.54
C ALA A 31 -19.90 -0.60 0.43
N ASN A 32 -18.95 -1.52 0.30
CA ASN A 32 -17.85 -1.45 -0.67
C ASN A 32 -17.68 -2.80 -1.39
N LEU A 33 -18.73 -3.23 -2.12
CA LEU A 33 -18.73 -4.51 -2.84
C LEU A 33 -17.53 -4.64 -3.79
N GLU A 34 -17.21 -3.55 -4.49
CA GLU A 34 -16.14 -3.49 -5.50
C GLU A 34 -14.73 -3.42 -4.92
N ALA A 35 -14.58 -3.12 -3.62
CA ALA A 35 -13.30 -2.62 -3.11
C ALA A 35 -12.21 -3.68 -3.01
N ASN A 36 -12.54 -4.97 -2.83
CA ASN A 36 -11.57 -6.03 -2.59
C ASN A 36 -12.02 -7.40 -3.14
N MET A 37 -12.68 -7.44 -4.30
CA MET A 37 -13.01 -8.72 -4.92
C MET A 37 -11.77 -9.34 -5.57
N HIS A 38 -11.42 -10.55 -5.15
CA HIS A 38 -10.40 -11.39 -5.75
C HIS A 38 -10.89 -12.85 -5.83
N THR A 39 -10.41 -13.64 -6.78
CA THR A 39 -10.67 -15.09 -6.89
C THR A 39 -9.56 -15.95 -6.30
N SER A 40 -8.44 -15.36 -5.89
CA SER A 40 -7.25 -16.03 -5.36
C SER A 40 -7.49 -16.85 -4.08
N GLY A 41 -8.50 -16.47 -3.29
CA GLY A 41 -8.69 -17.04 -1.95
C GLY A 41 -7.58 -16.59 -0.99
N SER A 42 -7.13 -17.48 -0.10
CA SER A 42 -6.07 -17.18 0.87
C SER A 42 -4.65 -17.27 0.32
N VAL A 43 -4.49 -17.46 -0.99
CA VAL A 43 -3.18 -17.57 -1.64
C VAL A 43 -2.67 -16.15 -1.96
N SER A 44 -1.42 -15.87 -1.59
CA SER A 44 -0.79 -14.57 -1.85
C SER A 44 -0.47 -14.38 -3.33
N PHE A 45 -0.31 -13.12 -3.73
CA PHE A 45 0.08 -12.75 -5.10
C PHE A 45 1.45 -13.35 -5.48
N ALA A 46 2.43 -13.31 -4.57
CA ALA A 46 3.75 -13.93 -4.75
C ALA A 46 3.64 -15.45 -4.95
N ALA A 47 2.77 -16.13 -4.21
CA ALA A 47 2.56 -17.56 -4.41
C ALA A 47 1.89 -17.87 -5.77
N HIS A 48 1.01 -16.98 -6.26
CA HIS A 48 0.49 -17.07 -7.62
C HIS A 48 1.57 -16.82 -8.68
N GLN A 49 2.48 -15.88 -8.44
CA GLN A 49 3.63 -15.60 -9.29
C GLN A 49 4.54 -16.83 -9.41
N SER A 50 4.97 -17.44 -8.29
CA SER A 50 5.81 -18.64 -8.32
C SER A 50 5.13 -19.83 -9.00
N LYS A 51 3.80 -19.98 -8.85
CA LYS A 51 3.05 -21.03 -9.56
C LYS A 51 3.05 -20.79 -11.08
N LEU A 52 2.81 -19.55 -11.50
CA LEU A 52 2.83 -19.18 -12.91
C LEU A 52 4.25 -19.30 -13.52
N GLU A 53 5.28 -18.97 -12.75
CA GLU A 53 6.67 -19.16 -13.17
C GLU A 53 6.99 -20.63 -13.44
N ASN A 54 6.54 -21.53 -12.57
CA ASN A 54 6.68 -22.98 -12.76
C ASN A 54 5.87 -23.51 -13.96
N GLU A 55 4.67 -22.97 -14.19
CA GLU A 55 3.80 -23.36 -15.31
C GLU A 55 4.35 -22.88 -16.67
N LEU A 56 4.79 -21.62 -16.74
CA LEU A 56 5.23 -20.96 -17.97
C LEU A 56 6.73 -21.12 -18.23
N LYS A 57 7.51 -21.58 -17.23
CA LYS A 57 8.99 -21.66 -17.23
C LYS A 57 9.68 -20.34 -17.59
N ARG A 58 9.01 -19.23 -17.31
CA ARG A 58 9.50 -17.86 -17.50
C ARG A 58 8.98 -16.98 -16.38
N PRO A 59 9.62 -15.84 -16.08
CA PRO A 59 9.04 -14.86 -15.17
C PRO A 59 7.67 -14.43 -15.71
N PRO A 60 6.59 -14.60 -14.93
CA PRO A 60 5.26 -14.21 -15.35
C PRO A 60 5.09 -12.70 -15.27
N THR A 61 4.40 -12.12 -16.24
CA THR A 61 4.14 -10.68 -16.27
C THR A 61 3.10 -10.33 -15.21
N PHE A 62 3.17 -9.12 -14.67
CA PHE A 62 2.19 -8.65 -13.67
C PHE A 62 0.74 -8.80 -14.15
N GLN A 63 0.48 -8.49 -15.42
CA GLN A 63 -0.83 -8.67 -16.05
C GLN A 63 -1.34 -10.12 -15.95
N GLU A 64 -0.47 -11.11 -16.12
CA GLU A 64 -0.84 -12.52 -16.08
C GLU A 64 -1.20 -12.97 -14.66
N VAL A 65 -0.43 -12.49 -13.68
CA VAL A 65 -0.71 -12.74 -12.26
C VAL A 65 -2.00 -12.02 -11.84
N PHE A 66 -2.21 -10.79 -12.33
CA PHE A 66 -3.42 -10.00 -12.06
C PHE A 66 -4.65 -10.66 -12.67
N ASP A 67 -4.57 -11.09 -13.93
CA ASP A 67 -5.64 -11.81 -14.62
C ASP A 67 -5.99 -13.12 -13.91
N LYS A 68 -5.00 -13.87 -13.44
CA LYS A 68 -5.21 -15.11 -12.69
C LYS A 68 -5.97 -14.88 -11.38
N THR A 69 -5.79 -13.72 -10.76
CA THR A 69 -6.33 -13.39 -9.43
C THR A 69 -7.62 -12.58 -9.46
N HIS A 70 -7.95 -11.93 -10.59
CA HIS A 70 -9.09 -11.02 -10.72
C HIS A 70 -10.07 -11.36 -11.87
N LYS A 71 -9.79 -12.40 -12.68
CA LYS A 71 -10.76 -12.97 -13.62
C LYS A 71 -11.54 -14.12 -12.98
N LYS A 72 -12.77 -14.28 -13.44
CA LYS A 72 -13.61 -15.44 -13.08
C LYS A 72 -13.13 -16.68 -13.81
N LYS A 73 -13.08 -17.83 -13.13
CA LYS A 73 -12.71 -19.09 -13.78
C LYS A 73 -13.79 -19.48 -14.80
N GLY A 74 -13.40 -19.70 -16.06
CA GLY A 74 -14.30 -20.16 -17.14
C GLY A 74 -15.02 -19.05 -17.90
N THR A 75 -15.01 -17.82 -17.41
CA THR A 75 -15.51 -16.64 -18.12
C THR A 75 -14.39 -15.62 -18.06
N ASN A 76 -13.72 -15.30 -19.17
CA ASN A 76 -12.58 -14.36 -19.24
C ASN A 76 -12.94 -12.90 -18.87
N GLN A 77 -13.98 -12.70 -18.06
CA GLN A 77 -14.46 -11.44 -17.52
C GLN A 77 -13.84 -11.18 -16.14
N TYR A 78 -13.56 -9.90 -15.89
CA TYR A 78 -13.15 -9.41 -14.58
C TYR A 78 -14.31 -9.45 -13.59
N ILE A 79 -13.99 -9.72 -12.33
CA ILE A 79 -14.99 -9.90 -11.26
C ILE A 79 -15.61 -8.57 -10.84
N SER A 80 -14.85 -7.47 -10.95
CA SER A 80 -15.28 -6.13 -10.58
C SER A 80 -14.95 -5.11 -11.67
N ASP A 81 -15.69 -4.01 -11.70
CA ASP A 81 -15.43 -2.92 -12.64
C ASP A 81 -14.07 -2.24 -12.34
N ARG A 82 -13.71 -2.13 -11.05
CA ARG A 82 -12.39 -1.67 -10.62
C ARG A 82 -11.26 -2.55 -11.15
N ALA A 83 -11.41 -3.89 -11.13
CA ALA A 83 -10.41 -4.79 -11.69
C ALA A 83 -10.30 -4.65 -13.21
N ARG A 84 -11.42 -4.40 -13.90
CA ARG A 84 -11.42 -4.13 -15.35
C ARG A 84 -10.69 -2.83 -15.68
N GLU A 85 -10.89 -1.79 -14.89
CA GLU A 85 -10.23 -0.50 -15.09
C GLU A 85 -8.72 -0.60 -14.86
N VAL A 86 -8.32 -1.21 -13.74
CA VAL A 86 -6.91 -1.49 -13.44
C VAL A 86 -6.24 -2.35 -14.52
N ALA A 87 -6.94 -3.34 -15.07
CA ALA A 87 -6.39 -4.20 -16.12
C ALA A 87 -6.03 -3.45 -17.42
N LYS A 88 -6.67 -2.30 -17.71
CA LYS A 88 -6.32 -1.47 -18.88
C LYS A 88 -4.91 -0.88 -18.76
N TYR A 89 -4.50 -0.55 -17.53
CA TYR A 89 -3.21 0.04 -17.23
C TYR A 89 -2.15 -1.02 -16.91
N ALA A 90 -2.56 -2.26 -16.62
CA ALA A 90 -1.66 -3.37 -16.37
C ALA A 90 -0.96 -3.91 -17.64
N GLY A 91 -1.34 -3.41 -18.83
CA GLY A 91 -0.76 -3.84 -20.11
C GLY A 91 0.50 -3.06 -20.47
N GLU A 92 1.52 -3.81 -20.89
CA GLU A 92 2.75 -3.39 -21.61
C GLU A 92 4.00 -3.01 -20.79
N GLU A 93 3.92 -2.65 -19.51
CA GLU A 93 5.11 -2.24 -18.73
C GLU A 93 5.40 -3.09 -17.48
N GLU A 94 6.69 -3.25 -17.16
CA GLU A 94 7.17 -3.82 -15.90
C GLU A 94 6.60 -3.01 -14.71
N GLN A 95 6.35 -3.67 -13.57
CA GLN A 95 5.81 -3.03 -12.35
C GLN A 95 6.55 -1.76 -11.91
N SER A 96 7.83 -1.66 -12.27
CA SER A 96 8.75 -0.57 -11.97
C SER A 96 8.58 0.67 -12.87
N GLN A 97 7.85 0.59 -13.98
CA GLN A 97 7.68 1.68 -14.94
C GLN A 97 6.29 2.32 -14.94
N LEU A 98 5.30 1.62 -14.35
CA LEU A 98 3.94 2.13 -14.26
C LEU A 98 3.85 3.42 -13.43
N ASP A 99 3.35 4.48 -14.05
CA ASP A 99 3.16 5.78 -13.41
C ASP A 99 2.19 5.66 -12.21
N PRO A 100 2.65 5.93 -10.97
CA PRO A 100 1.83 5.84 -9.77
C PRO A 100 0.56 6.70 -9.83
N GLU A 101 0.59 7.87 -10.49
CA GLU A 101 -0.58 8.74 -10.59
C GLU A 101 -1.68 8.13 -11.46
N VAL A 102 -1.30 7.61 -12.63
CA VAL A 102 -2.20 6.91 -13.55
C VAL A 102 -2.81 5.68 -12.88
N TRP A 103 -1.99 4.95 -12.12
CA TRP A 103 -2.46 3.76 -11.40
C TRP A 103 -3.42 4.11 -10.26
N VAL A 104 -3.16 5.20 -9.52
CA VAL A 104 -4.05 5.68 -8.47
C VAL A 104 -5.35 6.23 -9.03
N ALA A 105 -5.36 6.82 -10.23
CA ALA A 105 -6.60 7.22 -10.89
C ALA A 105 -7.52 6.02 -11.18
N ALA A 106 -6.95 4.90 -11.67
CA ALA A 106 -7.69 3.69 -11.99
C ALA A 106 -8.07 2.87 -10.75
N SER A 107 -7.17 2.80 -9.79
CA SER A 107 -7.29 1.94 -8.62
C SER A 107 -7.87 2.68 -7.41
N GLY A 108 -7.92 4.01 -7.40
CA GLY A 108 -8.31 4.82 -6.26
C GLY A 108 -7.16 5.14 -5.30
N ALA A 109 -7.37 6.15 -4.45
CA ALA A 109 -6.35 6.70 -3.57
C ALA A 109 -5.66 5.63 -2.68
N PRO A 110 -4.33 5.71 -2.49
CA PRO A 110 -3.61 4.83 -1.60
C PRO A 110 -4.13 4.97 -0.17
N LYS A 111 -4.29 3.84 0.53
CA LYS A 111 -4.67 3.83 1.95
C LYS A 111 -3.52 3.27 2.77
N LYS A 112 -3.00 4.02 3.74
CA LYS A 112 -1.86 3.61 4.58
C LYS A 112 -0.66 3.12 3.72
N SER A 113 -0.24 3.95 2.76
CA SER A 113 0.80 3.66 1.75
C SER A 113 0.59 2.42 0.88
N HIS A 114 -0.59 1.80 0.91
CA HIS A 114 -0.90 0.61 0.12
C HIS A 114 -1.82 0.95 -1.07
N VAL A 115 -1.41 0.49 -2.25
CA VAL A 115 -2.17 0.60 -3.50
C VAL A 115 -2.77 -0.74 -3.88
N TYR A 116 -4.00 -0.71 -4.40
CA TYR A 116 -4.71 -1.91 -4.81
C TYR A 116 -3.97 -2.66 -5.92
N GLY A 117 -3.82 -3.97 -5.75
CA GLY A 117 -3.09 -4.85 -6.67
C GLY A 117 -1.56 -4.80 -6.55
N PHE A 118 -0.98 -3.81 -5.86
CA PHE A 118 0.48 -3.58 -5.83
C PHE A 118 1.16 -3.79 -4.49
N GLY A 119 0.42 -3.95 -3.39
CA GLY A 119 1.08 -4.17 -2.10
C GLY A 119 1.86 -2.93 -1.66
N HIS A 120 3.07 -3.19 -1.15
CA HIS A 120 4.12 -2.19 -0.88
C HIS A 120 5.09 -2.05 -2.05
N SER A 121 4.85 -2.74 -3.17
CA SER A 121 5.79 -2.79 -4.30
C SER A 121 5.75 -1.53 -5.17
N MET A 122 4.69 -0.72 -5.06
CA MET A 122 4.57 0.56 -5.77
C MET A 122 5.08 1.68 -4.88
N ASP A 123 5.99 2.50 -5.42
CA ASP A 123 6.38 3.74 -4.79
C ASP A 123 5.24 4.77 -4.93
N THR A 124 4.55 5.02 -3.81
CA THR A 124 3.43 5.96 -3.72
C THR A 124 3.84 7.33 -3.21
N SER A 125 5.14 7.54 -2.95
CA SER A 125 5.66 8.78 -2.37
C SER A 125 5.28 10.01 -3.20
N ARG A 126 5.40 9.93 -4.52
CA ARG A 126 4.96 10.98 -5.46
C ARG A 126 3.50 11.37 -5.30
N VAL A 127 2.62 10.39 -5.12
CA VAL A 127 1.16 10.62 -5.03
C VAL A 127 0.73 11.07 -3.64
N LEU A 128 1.40 10.56 -2.59
CA LEU A 128 1.07 10.88 -1.20
C LEU A 128 1.62 12.24 -0.75
N PHE A 129 2.79 12.62 -1.24
CA PHE A 129 3.49 13.85 -0.82
C PHE A 129 3.49 14.95 -1.89
N GLY A 130 2.90 14.68 -3.07
CA GLY A 130 2.89 15.60 -4.21
C GLY A 130 4.29 15.77 -4.83
N ALA A 131 4.36 16.34 -6.04
CA ALA A 131 5.58 16.62 -6.79
C ALA A 131 6.49 17.70 -6.15
N SER A 132 6.59 17.76 -4.82
CA SER A 132 7.50 18.64 -4.08
C SER A 132 8.62 17.89 -3.36
N SER A 133 8.68 16.56 -3.45
CA SER A 133 9.89 15.85 -3.06
C SER A 133 10.87 15.86 -4.22
N SER A 134 11.74 16.87 -4.24
CA SER A 134 13.05 16.74 -4.89
C SER A 134 13.59 15.36 -4.58
N ALA A 135 13.82 14.58 -5.63
CA ALA A 135 14.27 13.21 -5.54
C ALA A 135 15.40 13.10 -4.50
N SER A 136 15.15 12.38 -3.41
CA SER A 136 16.23 11.71 -2.71
C SER A 136 16.73 10.62 -3.65
N GLN A 137 17.49 11.03 -4.66
CA GLN A 137 18.45 10.16 -5.27
C GLN A 137 19.29 9.67 -4.09
N THR A 138 19.27 8.37 -3.85
CA THR A 138 20.37 7.70 -3.17
C THR A 138 21.58 7.82 -4.08
N SER A 139 22.11 9.03 -4.26
CA SER A 139 23.45 9.23 -4.76
C SER A 139 24.34 8.79 -3.62
N ALA A 140 25.03 7.66 -3.80
CA ALA A 140 26.22 7.35 -3.03
C ALA A 140 27.13 8.59 -3.10
N PHE A 141 27.14 9.38 -2.04
CA PHE A 141 27.85 10.63 -1.98
C PHE A 141 29.31 10.30 -1.68
N THR A 142 30.08 10.01 -2.73
CA THR A 142 31.53 10.16 -2.67
C THR A 142 31.83 11.65 -2.66
N THR A 143 31.75 12.26 -1.49
CA THR A 143 32.18 13.65 -1.28
C THR A 143 33.23 13.66 -0.16
N PRO A 144 34.40 14.28 -0.37
CA PRO A 144 35.47 14.29 0.61
C PRO A 144 35.06 15.16 1.80
N GLY A 145 34.92 14.55 2.99
CA GLY A 145 34.58 15.25 4.23
C GLY A 145 33.35 14.73 4.98
N ALA A 146 32.79 13.58 4.60
CA ALA A 146 31.67 12.97 5.34
C ALA A 146 32.11 12.45 6.73
N PRO A 147 31.32 12.70 7.79
CA PRO A 147 31.57 12.19 9.13
C PRO A 147 31.55 10.65 9.12
N SER A 148 32.61 10.04 9.64
CA SER A 148 32.87 8.60 9.50
C SER A 148 32.48 7.80 10.74
N THR A 149 31.98 8.47 11.78
CA THR A 149 31.58 7.83 13.03
C THR A 149 30.08 8.02 13.33
N PRO A 150 29.43 7.02 13.96
CA PRO A 150 28.04 7.15 14.41
C PRO A 150 27.80 8.37 15.32
N SER A 151 28.82 8.81 16.06
CA SER A 151 28.74 9.96 16.95
C SER A 151 28.61 11.29 16.20
N GLU A 152 29.36 11.45 15.10
CA GLU A 152 29.30 12.65 14.27
C GLU A 152 27.98 12.71 13.48
N MET A 153 27.48 11.56 13.02
CA MET A 153 26.16 11.46 12.39
C MET A 153 25.04 11.90 13.34
N MET A 154 25.11 11.49 14.61
CA MET A 154 24.14 11.91 15.64
C MET A 154 24.24 13.42 15.96
N GLY A 155 25.44 14.00 15.85
CA GLY A 155 25.64 15.45 15.96
C GLY A 155 24.96 16.19 14.81
N TYR A 156 25.18 15.75 13.59
CA TYR A 156 24.56 16.33 12.39
C TYR A 156 23.03 16.28 12.45
N ILE A 157 22.46 15.13 12.81
CA ILE A 157 21.02 14.95 12.97
C ILE A 157 20.46 15.90 14.05
N ARG A 158 21.18 16.08 15.15
CA ARG A 158 20.76 17.00 16.23
C ARG A 158 20.74 18.45 15.77
N ASP A 159 21.76 18.87 15.03
CA ASP A 159 21.87 20.23 14.52
C ASP A 159 20.77 20.52 13.48
N GLU A 160 20.44 19.53 12.64
CA GLU A 160 19.39 19.63 11.63
C GLU A 160 17.99 19.72 12.26
N ILE A 161 17.70 18.93 13.30
CA ILE A 161 16.46 19.04 14.08
C ILE A 161 16.36 20.42 14.74
N SER A 162 17.46 20.92 15.31
CA SER A 162 17.48 22.23 15.97
C SER A 162 17.22 23.37 14.97
N GLY A 163 17.72 23.25 13.74
CA GLY A 163 17.44 24.20 12.66
C GLY A 163 15.97 24.23 12.25
N LEU A 164 15.34 23.05 12.15
CA LEU A 164 13.91 22.94 11.83
C LEU A 164 13.02 23.53 12.94
N GLU A 165 13.36 23.28 14.20
CA GLU A 165 12.64 23.86 15.35
C GLU A 165 12.73 25.38 15.35
N SER A 166 13.90 25.94 15.04
CA SER A 166 14.10 27.39 14.95
C SER A 166 13.30 28.02 13.80
N CYS A 167 13.26 27.36 12.63
CA CYS A 167 12.47 27.79 11.48
C CYS A 167 10.95 27.78 11.78
N LEU A 168 10.48 26.73 12.46
CA LEU A 168 9.09 26.63 12.89
C LEU A 168 8.74 27.75 13.89
N ALA A 169 9.60 28.01 14.87
CA ALA A 169 9.40 29.08 15.85
C ALA A 169 9.35 30.46 15.18
N GLN A 170 10.22 30.72 14.20
CA GLN A 170 10.24 31.98 13.45
C GLN A 170 8.98 32.15 12.60
N THR A 171 8.51 31.08 11.97
CA THR A 171 7.26 31.08 11.19
C THR A 171 6.05 31.38 12.09
N MET A 172 6.01 30.80 13.29
CA MET A 172 4.94 31.06 14.26
C MET A 172 4.96 32.51 14.77
N GLN A 173 6.12 33.13 14.91
CA GLN A 173 6.22 34.54 15.32
C GLN A 173 5.74 35.51 14.22
N MET A 174 6.05 35.23 12.95
CA MET A 174 5.56 36.04 11.82
C MET A 174 4.03 36.07 11.73
N GLN A 175 3.35 34.95 12.01
CA GLN A 175 1.88 34.90 11.94
C GLN A 175 1.19 35.69 13.06
N VAL A 176 1.88 35.99 14.17
CA VAL A 176 1.31 36.79 15.27
C VAL A 176 1.46 38.30 15.01
N SER A 177 2.49 38.72 14.26
CA SER A 177 2.70 40.12 13.86
C SER A 177 1.78 40.61 12.74
N ASP A 178 1.13 39.70 11.99
CA ASP A 178 0.20 40.06 10.91
C ASP A 178 -1.25 40.30 11.41
N ILE A 179 -1.48 40.26 12.74
CA ILE A 179 -2.80 40.42 13.39
C ILE A 179 -2.89 41.73 14.22
N VAL A 180 -1.89 42.62 14.17
CA VAL A 180 -1.96 43.96 14.80
C VAL A 180 -1.88 45.07 13.76
#